data_AF-A0A1M5D1V0-F1
#
_entry.id   AF-A0A1M5D1V0-F1
#
_cell.length_a   1.000
_cell.length_b   1.000
_cell.length_c   1.000
_cell.angle_alpha   90.00
_cell.angle_beta   90.00
_cell.angle_gamma   90.00
#
_symmetry.space_group_name_H-M   'P 1'
#
loop_
_entity.id
_entity.type
_entity.pdbx_description
1 polymer ?
#
loop_
_entity_poly.entity_id
_entity_poly.type
_entity_poly.pdbx_seq_one_letter_code
_entity_poly.pdbx_strand_id
1 'polypeptide(L)'
;MKKLYRIINDEKGYYLSYVMLITTILLLLITSTIGIYRNEIQITENTIEQIKLETLIQMGFASFKRDYIQLEIGEENNLQYEFPDGNVEIQFIQHSETEVNMNMIIRTEAIPRYIVTKRILI
;
A
#
# COMPACT_ATOMS: atom_id res chain seq x y z
N MET A 1 -20.79 -64.53 38.90
CA MET A 1 -21.36 -63.76 37.77
C MET A 1 -21.66 -62.33 38.20
N LYS A 2 -21.41 -61.37 37.30
CA LYS A 2 -21.81 -59.95 37.31
C LYS A 2 -21.02 -59.00 38.26
N LYS A 3 -19.83 -58.60 37.83
CA LYS A 3 -19.09 -57.43 38.32
C LYS A 3 -18.49 -56.71 37.09
N LEU A 4 -18.49 -55.37 37.09
CA LEU A 4 -17.83 -54.44 36.13
C LEU A 4 -18.65 -53.76 35.00
N TYR A 5 -19.95 -53.50 35.16
CA TYR A 5 -20.67 -52.58 34.25
C TYR A 5 -21.43 -51.48 35.00
N ARG A 6 -20.74 -50.76 35.89
CA ARG A 6 -21.35 -49.66 36.67
C ARG A 6 -20.53 -48.37 36.72
N ILE A 7 -19.63 -48.18 35.76
CA ILE A 7 -18.85 -46.92 35.63
C ILE A 7 -19.39 -46.03 34.49
N ILE A 8 -20.33 -46.52 33.66
CA ILE A 8 -20.88 -45.79 32.49
C ILE A 8 -22.35 -45.36 32.74
N ASN A 9 -22.74 -45.12 33.99
CA ASN A 9 -24.11 -44.67 34.34
C ASN A 9 -24.14 -43.24 34.90
N ASP A 10 -23.12 -42.43 34.64
CA ASP A 10 -23.17 -40.98 34.88
C ASP A 10 -22.98 -40.29 33.52
N GLU A 11 -24.08 -39.78 32.96
CA GLU A 11 -24.24 -39.21 31.60
C GLU A 11 -23.48 -37.88 31.40
N LYS A 12 -22.28 -37.74 31.99
CA LYS A 12 -21.48 -36.50 31.97
C LYS A 12 -20.42 -36.46 30.87
N GLY A 13 -20.28 -37.52 30.08
CA GLY A 13 -19.30 -37.62 28.99
C GLY A 13 -19.58 -36.72 27.78
N TYR A 14 -20.80 -36.24 27.61
CA TYR A 14 -21.19 -35.39 26.46
C TYR A 14 -20.81 -33.91 26.64
N TYR A 15 -20.69 -33.41 27.88
CA TYR A 15 -20.39 -32.00 28.13
C TYR A 15 -19.02 -31.58 27.59
N LEU A 16 -18.03 -32.47 27.65
CA LEU A 16 -16.68 -32.18 27.15
C LEU A 16 -16.69 -31.89 25.64
N SER A 17 -17.43 -32.67 24.85
CA SER A 17 -17.54 -32.47 23.41
C SER A 17 -18.19 -31.13 23.06
N TYR A 18 -19.22 -30.72 23.81
CA TYR A 18 -19.84 -29.40 23.63
C TYR A 18 -18.92 -28.26 24.03
N VAL A 19 -18.22 -28.38 25.16
CA VAL A 19 -17.24 -27.37 25.60
C VAL A 19 -16.13 -27.23 24.57
N MET A 20 -15.58 -28.35 24.10
CA MET A 20 -14.53 -28.36 23.07
C MET A 20 -14.99 -27.72 21.76
N LEU A 21 -16.23 -27.97 21.34
CA LEU A 21 -16.80 -27.34 20.14
C LEU A 21 -16.90 -25.83 20.33
N ILE A 22 -17.45 -25.38 21.47
CA ILE A 22 -17.61 -23.95 21.77
C ILE A 22 -16.24 -23.27 21.88
N THR A 23 -15.28 -23.87 22.58
CA THR A 23 -13.92 -23.31 22.68
C THR A 23 -13.23 -23.27 21.32
N THR A 24 -13.44 -24.28 20.47
CA THR A 24 -12.88 -24.29 19.12
C THR A 24 -13.47 -23.15 18.28
N ILE A 25 -14.78 -22.95 18.33
CA ILE A 25 -15.45 -21.84 17.62
C ILE A 25 -14.92 -20.50 18.14
N LEU A 26 -14.79 -20.33 19.45
CA LEU A 26 -14.24 -19.10 20.04
C LEU A 26 -12.80 -18.85 19.59
N LEU A 27 -11.95 -19.88 19.60
CA LEU A 27 -10.57 -19.77 19.16
C LEU A 27 -10.48 -19.44 17.66
N LEU A 28 -11.34 -20.04 16.83
CA LEU A 28 -11.42 -19.71 15.40
C LEU A 28 -11.83 -18.26 15.18
N LEU A 29 -12.84 -17.77 15.92
CA LEU A 29 -13.28 -16.38 15.83
C LEU A 29 -12.17 -15.41 16.25
N ILE A 30 -11.53 -15.65 17.40
CA ILE A 30 -10.43 -14.81 17.88
C ILE A 30 -9.28 -14.79 16.88
N THR A 31 -8.88 -15.97 16.39
CA THR A 31 -7.78 -16.10 15.42
C THR A 31 -8.11 -15.39 14.10
N SER A 32 -9.36 -15.55 13.62
CA SER A 32 -9.84 -14.89 12.41
C SER A 32 -9.80 -13.37 12.55
N THR A 33 -10.33 -12.83 13.65
CA THR A 33 -10.33 -11.38 13.91
C THR A 33 -8.90 -10.82 13.99
N ILE A 34 -7.98 -11.54 14.65
CA ILE A 34 -6.56 -11.13 14.69
C ILE A 34 -5.96 -11.14 13.28
N GLY A 35 -6.27 -12.14 12.47
CA GLY A 35 -5.81 -12.23 11.08
C GLY A 35 -6.33 -11.09 10.21
N ILE A 36 -7.63 -10.81 10.29
CA ILE A 36 -8.27 -9.70 9.58
C ILE A 36 -7.63 -8.37 9.99
N TYR A 37 -7.49 -8.11 11.29
CA TYR A 37 -6.91 -6.87 11.79
C TYR A 37 -5.46 -6.65 11.31
N ARG A 38 -4.63 -7.70 11.33
CA ARG A 38 -3.26 -7.62 10.80
C ARG A 38 -3.24 -7.32 9.30
N ASN A 39 -4.15 -7.93 8.55
CA ASN A 39 -4.27 -7.69 7.12
C ASN A 39 -4.73 -6.26 6.82
N GLU A 40 -5.67 -5.72 7.59
CA GLU A 40 -6.13 -4.33 7.46
C GLU A 40 -5.00 -3.33 7.73
N ILE A 41 -4.15 -3.57 8.74
CA ILE A 41 -2.95 -2.75 8.98
C ILE A 41 -2.05 -2.73 7.74
N GLN A 42 -1.73 -3.92 7.21
CA GLN A 42 -0.85 -4.02 6.03
C GLN A 42 -1.45 -3.34 4.79
N ILE A 43 -2.76 -3.51 4.56
CA ILE A 43 -3.46 -2.82 3.47
C ILE A 43 -3.40 -1.31 3.67
N THR A 44 -3.60 -0.83 4.89
CA THR A 44 -3.56 0.60 5.22
C THR A 44 -2.17 1.18 4.96
N GLU A 45 -1.11 0.50 5.39
CA GLU A 45 0.28 0.92 5.14
C GLU A 45 0.58 1.02 3.64
N ASN A 46 0.21 -0.01 2.87
CA ASN A 46 0.38 0.02 1.41
C ASN A 46 -0.41 1.14 0.74
N THR A 47 -1.63 1.41 1.23
CA THR A 47 -2.50 2.49 0.73
C THR A 47 -1.90 3.86 1.00
N ILE A 48 -1.34 4.07 2.19
CA ILE A 48 -0.62 5.30 2.55
C ILE A 48 0.57 5.51 1.60
N GLU A 49 1.37 4.48 1.34
CA GLU A 49 2.51 4.58 0.42
C GLU A 49 2.07 4.88 -1.02
N GLN A 50 0.96 4.30 -1.48
CA GLN A 50 0.38 4.64 -2.78
C GLN A 50 -0.05 6.11 -2.85
N ILE A 51 -0.72 6.62 -1.81
CA ILE A 51 -1.13 8.03 -1.74
C ILE A 51 0.08 8.96 -1.77
N LYS A 52 1.16 8.63 -1.05
CA LYS A 52 2.42 9.40 -1.10
C LYS A 52 2.98 9.46 -2.51
N LEU A 53 3.06 8.33 -3.22
CA LEU A 53 3.51 8.28 -4.61
C LEU A 53 2.64 9.14 -5.53
N GLU A 54 1.32 9.00 -5.45
CA GLU A 54 0.39 9.79 -6.26
C GLU A 54 0.51 11.29 -5.98
N THR A 55 0.70 11.65 -4.72
CA THR A 55 0.90 13.04 -4.29
C THR A 55 2.22 13.58 -4.83
N LEU A 56 3.32 12.83 -4.77
CA LEU A 56 4.60 13.22 -5.37
C LEU A 56 4.49 13.41 -6.89
N ILE A 57 3.73 12.56 -7.59
CA ILE A 57 3.45 12.74 -9.03
C ILE A 57 2.73 14.06 -9.27
N GLN A 58 1.67 14.34 -8.51
CA GLN A 58 0.87 15.55 -8.68
C GLN A 58 1.67 16.82 -8.36
N MET A 59 2.43 16.81 -7.25
CA MET A 59 3.28 17.92 -6.86
C MET A 59 4.41 18.13 -7.86
N GLY A 60 5.08 17.06 -8.30
CA GLY A 60 6.12 17.13 -9.33
C GLY A 60 5.60 17.73 -10.64
N PHE A 61 4.42 17.31 -11.08
CA PHE A 61 3.77 17.87 -12.27
C PHE A 61 3.37 19.34 -12.08
N ALA A 62 2.85 19.72 -10.91
CA ALA A 62 2.48 21.10 -10.61
C ALA A 62 3.72 22.02 -10.57
N SER A 63 4.80 21.59 -9.91
CA SER A 63 6.07 22.30 -9.90
C SER A 63 6.67 22.41 -11.29
N PHE A 64 6.68 21.32 -12.06
CA PHE A 64 7.10 21.35 -13.46
C PHE A 64 6.32 22.37 -14.27
N LYS A 65 4.98 22.36 -14.20
CA LYS A 65 4.16 23.30 -14.98
C LYS A 65 4.44 24.76 -14.62
N ARG A 66 4.70 25.03 -13.33
CA ARG A 66 5.05 26.38 -12.85
C ARG A 66 6.40 26.83 -13.41
N ASP A 67 7.39 25.95 -13.35
CA ASP A 67 8.79 26.29 -13.64
C ASP A 67 9.09 26.18 -15.15
N TYR A 68 8.36 25.34 -15.89
CA TYR A 68 8.40 25.21 -17.35
C TYR A 68 8.03 26.51 -18.07
N ILE A 69 7.14 27.33 -17.51
CA ILE A 69 6.79 28.65 -18.09
C ILE A 69 7.99 29.61 -18.06
N GLN A 70 8.95 29.37 -17.16
CA GLN A 70 10.12 30.23 -16.95
C GLN A 70 11.39 29.70 -17.64
N LEU A 71 11.36 28.48 -18.17
CA LEU A 71 12.49 27.86 -18.85
C LEU A 71 12.59 28.38 -20.29
N GLU A 72 13.76 28.89 -20.66
CA GLU A 72 14.07 29.21 -22.05
C GLU A 72 14.29 27.93 -22.87
N ILE A 73 13.92 27.97 -24.16
CA ILE A 73 14.07 26.84 -25.07
C ILE A 73 15.55 26.44 -25.13
N GLY A 74 15.88 25.27 -24.59
CA GLY A 74 17.22 24.69 -24.63
C GLY A 74 17.99 24.66 -23.29
N GLU A 75 17.42 25.19 -22.21
CA GLU A 75 17.98 25.04 -20.86
C GLU A 75 17.49 23.75 -20.17
N GLU A 76 18.47 23.05 -19.58
CA GLU A 76 18.41 21.80 -18.82
C GLU A 76 17.15 20.91 -18.91
N ASN A 77 17.33 19.76 -19.58
CA ASN A 77 16.34 18.68 -19.71
C ASN A 77 16.08 17.90 -18.41
N ASN A 78 16.55 18.37 -17.24
CA ASN A 78 16.37 17.67 -15.96
C ASN A 78 16.07 18.66 -14.83
N LEU A 79 14.91 18.51 -14.18
CA LEU A 79 14.51 19.30 -13.02
C LEU A 79 14.36 18.41 -11.81
N GLN A 80 14.94 18.81 -10.68
CA GLN A 80 14.85 18.08 -9.43
C GLN A 80 14.04 18.87 -8.41
N TYR A 81 13.05 18.21 -7.83
CA TYR A 81 12.18 18.75 -6.78
C TYR A 81 12.31 17.91 -5.51
N GLU A 82 12.49 18.59 -4.39
CA GLU A 82 12.47 17.97 -3.06
C GLU A 82 11.12 18.24 -2.40
N PHE A 83 10.49 17.19 -1.92
CA PHE A 83 9.22 17.25 -1.20
C PHE A 83 9.36 16.52 0.15
N PRO A 84 8.46 16.78 1.12
CA PRO A 84 8.54 16.15 2.44
C PRO A 84 8.53 14.62 2.40
N ASP A 85 7.79 14.03 1.44
CA ASP A 85 7.63 12.57 1.31
C ASP A 85 8.62 11.91 0.34
N GLY A 86 9.55 12.68 -0.24
CA GLY A 86 10.55 12.17 -1.18
C GLY A 86 10.93 13.15 -2.28
N ASN A 87 11.76 12.67 -3.20
CA ASN A 87 12.34 13.48 -4.27
C ASN A 87 11.79 13.06 -5.62
N VAL A 88 11.57 14.06 -6.49
CA VAL A 88 11.07 13.86 -7.84
C VAL A 88 12.06 14.48 -8.82
N GLU A 89 12.65 13.65 -9.66
CA GLU A 89 13.51 14.05 -10.77
C GLU A 89 12.71 13.96 -12.06
N ILE A 90 12.68 15.03 -12.85
CA ILE A 90 11.86 15.15 -14.05
C ILE A 90 12.78 15.40 -15.24
N GLN A 91 12.90 14.39 -16.07
CA GLN A 91 13.58 14.49 -17.36
C GLN A 91 12.55 14.81 -18.43
N PHE A 92 12.76 15.84 -19.24
CA PHE A 92 11.80 16.21 -20.26
C PHE A 92 12.47 16.49 -21.61
N ILE A 93 11.73 16.20 -22.67
CA ILE A 93 12.12 16.46 -24.06
C ILE A 93 10.98 17.22 -24.71
N GLN A 94 11.26 18.46 -25.11
CA GLN A 94 10.33 19.27 -25.88
C GLN A 94 10.37 18.83 -27.35
N HIS A 95 9.22 18.42 -27.89
CA HIS A 95 9.07 18.02 -29.29
C HIS A 95 8.51 19.14 -30.16
N SER A 96 7.74 20.06 -29.58
CA SER A 96 7.21 21.26 -30.24
C SER A 96 6.94 22.37 -29.21
N GLU A 97 6.43 23.53 -29.63
CA GLU A 97 5.95 24.57 -28.70
C GLU A 97 4.83 24.09 -27.76
N THR A 98 4.12 23.01 -28.11
CA THR A 98 2.93 22.53 -27.41
C THR A 98 3.01 21.08 -26.93
N GLU A 99 4.07 20.33 -27.26
CA GLU A 99 4.21 18.92 -26.90
C GLU A 99 5.52 18.66 -26.18
N VAL A 100 5.40 18.15 -24.94
CA VAL A 100 6.53 17.76 -24.10
C VAL A 100 6.35 16.33 -23.63
N ASN A 101 7.37 15.51 -23.85
CA ASN A 101 7.47 14.19 -23.25
C ASN A 101 8.25 14.30 -21.95
N MET A 102 7.67 13.80 -20.88
CA MET A 102 8.23 13.83 -19.54
C MET A 102 8.45 12.42 -19.01
N ASN A 103 9.60 12.20 -18.39
CA ASN A 103 9.94 11.01 -17.65
C ASN A 103 10.28 11.41 -16.21
N MET A 104 9.43 11.00 -15.28
CA MET A 104 9.53 11.34 -13.86
C MET A 104 10.10 10.14 -13.10
N ILE A 105 11.17 10.37 -12.35
CA ILE A 105 11.82 9.40 -11.46
C ILE A 105 11.55 9.85 -10.04
N ILE A 106 10.77 9.06 -9.31
CA ILE A 106 10.36 9.33 -7.94
C ILE A 106 11.13 8.42 -7.00
N ARG A 107 11.65 8.99 -5.92
CA ARG A 107 12.37 8.28 -4.87
C ARG A 107 11.73 8.62 -3.53
N THR A 108 11.22 7.60 -2.83
CA THR A 108 10.69 7.72 -1.46
C THR A 108 11.53 6.88 -0.51
N GLU A 109 11.34 7.06 0.80
CA GLU A 109 12.05 6.25 1.82
C GLU A 109 11.69 4.75 1.72
N ALA A 110 10.43 4.45 1.38
CA ALA A 110 9.94 3.07 1.26
C ALA A 110 10.20 2.45 -0.13
N ILE A 111 10.20 3.27 -1.19
CA ILE A 111 10.35 2.82 -2.57
C ILE A 111 11.54 3.55 -3.20
N PRO A 112 12.66 2.86 -3.44
CA PRO A 112 13.91 3.50 -3.85
C PRO A 112 13.85 4.07 -5.27
N ARG A 113 12.93 3.58 -6.11
CA ARG A 113 12.78 4.06 -7.49
C ARG A 113 11.43 3.70 -8.08
N TYR A 114 10.68 4.72 -8.50
CA TYR A 114 9.46 4.60 -9.29
C TYR A 114 9.55 5.50 -10.52
N ILE A 115 9.12 5.02 -11.69
CA ILE A 115 9.26 5.74 -12.96
C ILE A 115 7.89 5.95 -13.60
N VAL A 116 7.58 7.19 -13.96
CA VAL A 116 6.34 7.57 -14.65
C VAL A 116 6.69 8.30 -15.94
N THR A 117 6.32 7.73 -17.07
CA THR A 117 6.43 8.39 -18.37
C THR A 117 5.09 8.99 -18.75
N LYS A 118 5.05 10.28 -19.04
CA LYS A 118 3.83 10.99 -19.44
C LYS A 118 4.11 11.91 -20.62
N ARG A 119 3.25 11.82 -21.64
CA ARG A 119 3.17 12.80 -22.71
C ARG A 119 2.19 13.89 -22.31
N ILE A 120 2.60 15.14 -22.45
CA ILE A 120 1.82 16.29 -22.02
C ILE A 120 1.70 17.26 -23.20
N LEU A 121 0.47 17.72 -23.44
CA LEU A 121 0.20 18.86 -24.29
C LEU A 121 0.17 20.10 -23.38
N ILE A 122 0.99 21.10 -23.69
CA ILE A 122 1.15 22.34 -22.93
C ILE A 122 0.32 23.45 -23.55
#